data_AF-B5RS46-F1
#
_entry.id   AF-B5RS46-F1
#
_cell.length_a   1.000
_cell.length_b   1.000
_cell.length_c   1.000
_cell.angle_alpha   90.00
_cell.angle_beta   90.00
_cell.angle_gamma   90.00
#
_symmetry.space_group_name_H-M   'P 1'
#
loop_
_entity.id
_entity.type
_entity.pdbx_description
1 polymer ?
#
loop_
_entity_poly.entity_id
_entity_poly.type
_entity_poly.pdbx_seq_one_letter_code
_entity_poly.pdbx_strand_id
1 'polypeptide(L)'
;MNKFLGVSFILLFLGCDGKEFTASKRNKVFSGDNVQNHNKVNDLSIELSLNVDEKKTLNFFIETLKDEYAKTTSSTNMHFKRTVNDINKIEEYLEQFFLELKDNAKAKELLRIVKDTKENPGVGGLETVKSSIAGAFDNFFGATPEPISHKSKSISTFESIKTACDAYKAKTAKQA
;
A
#
# COMPACT_ATOMS: atom_id res chain seq x y z
N MET A 1 49.88 -32.18 32.96
CA MET A 1 48.97 -31.12 33.44
C MET A 1 47.53 -31.53 33.11
N ASN A 2 46.74 -31.75 34.17
CA ASN A 2 45.28 -31.54 34.35
C ASN A 2 44.37 -31.41 33.10
N LYS A 3 43.17 -31.97 32.99
CA LYS A 3 42.27 -32.74 33.88
C LYS A 3 41.14 -33.33 32.99
N PHE A 4 40.65 -34.52 33.34
CA PHE A 4 39.36 -35.09 32.95
C PHE A 4 38.21 -34.08 33.14
N LEU A 5 37.21 -34.07 32.24
CA LEU A 5 35.79 -34.14 32.63
C LEU A 5 34.92 -34.38 31.38
N GLY A 6 34.55 -35.64 31.15
CA GLY A 6 33.35 -35.96 30.39
C GLY A 6 32.14 -35.79 31.30
N VAL A 7 31.08 -35.16 30.78
CA VAL A 7 29.72 -35.29 31.32
C VAL A 7 28.76 -35.25 30.14
N SER A 8 28.18 -36.40 29.83
CA SER A 8 26.89 -36.47 29.13
C SER A 8 25.82 -36.50 30.21
N PHE A 9 24.79 -35.66 30.11
CA PHE A 9 23.54 -35.87 30.84
C PHE A 9 22.36 -35.42 29.99
N ILE A 10 21.53 -36.40 29.66
CA ILE A 10 20.20 -36.28 29.07
C ILE A 10 19.25 -35.71 30.14
N LEU A 11 18.38 -34.78 29.76
CA LEU A 11 17.10 -34.57 30.45
C LEU A 11 15.96 -34.61 29.42
N LEU A 12 15.24 -35.74 29.44
CA LEU A 12 13.84 -35.85 29.05
C LEU A 12 12.98 -35.16 30.12
N PHE A 13 11.95 -34.42 29.71
CA PHE A 13 10.53 -34.75 29.97
C PHE A 13 9.59 -33.52 29.94
N LEU A 14 8.50 -33.70 29.18
CA LEU A 14 7.11 -33.34 29.49
C LEU A 14 6.73 -31.86 29.71
N GLY A 15 6.12 -31.29 28.65
CA GLY A 15 4.83 -30.61 28.72
C GLY A 15 4.79 -29.19 29.28
N CYS A 16 4.59 -28.20 28.39
CA CYS A 16 3.57 -27.17 28.59
C CYS A 16 3.23 -26.48 27.27
N ASP A 17 1.94 -26.25 27.07
CA ASP A 17 1.31 -25.48 26.00
C ASP A 17 2.10 -24.23 25.58
N GLY A 18 2.26 -24.05 24.27
CA GLY A 18 2.99 -22.91 23.73
C GLY A 18 2.94 -22.83 22.22
N LYS A 19 1.72 -22.72 21.68
CA LYS A 19 1.35 -22.27 20.31
C LYS A 19 2.55 -22.09 19.38
N GLU A 20 2.81 -23.14 18.60
CA GLU A 20 3.73 -23.11 17.47
C GLU A 20 3.20 -22.09 16.45
N PHE A 21 3.82 -20.91 16.45
CA PHE A 21 3.74 -19.98 15.33
C PHE A 21 4.36 -20.70 14.14
N THR A 22 3.51 -21.28 13.29
CA THR A 22 3.94 -21.81 12.00
C THR A 22 4.53 -20.66 11.20
N ALA A 23 5.86 -20.57 11.18
CA ALA A 23 6.57 -19.85 10.15
C ALA A 23 6.31 -20.60 8.83
N SER A 24 5.17 -20.29 8.19
CA SER A 24 4.83 -20.73 6.85
C SER A 24 5.84 -20.13 5.90
N LYS A 25 6.94 -20.84 5.69
CA LYS A 25 7.91 -20.63 4.63
C LYS A 25 7.22 -20.92 3.30
N ARG A 26 6.44 -19.96 2.80
CA ARG A 26 5.86 -20.01 1.45
C ARG A 26 6.88 -19.44 0.48
N ASN A 27 7.71 -20.33 -0.06
CA ASN A 27 8.33 -20.11 -1.37
C ASN A 27 7.20 -20.04 -2.40
N LYS A 28 6.68 -18.85 -2.70
CA LYS A 28 5.75 -18.67 -3.82
C LYS A 28 6.59 -18.52 -5.09
N VAL A 29 6.91 -19.65 -5.69
CA VAL A 29 7.32 -19.73 -7.10
C VAL A 29 6.21 -19.08 -7.90
N PHE A 30 6.51 -17.97 -8.57
CA PHE A 30 5.61 -17.28 -9.48
C PHE A 30 5.52 -18.14 -10.75
N SER A 31 4.61 -19.11 -10.75
CA SER A 31 4.22 -19.83 -11.97
C SER A 31 3.04 -19.10 -12.57
N GLY A 32 3.22 -18.69 -13.82
CA GLY A 32 2.21 -18.03 -14.64
C GLY A 32 1.02 -18.93 -14.95
N ASP A 33 -0.03 -18.26 -15.42
CA ASP A 33 -1.24 -18.77 -16.04
C ASP A 33 -2.19 -19.60 -15.16
N ASN A 34 -2.99 -18.89 -14.38
CA ASN A 34 -4.41 -19.24 -14.25
C ASN A 34 -5.24 -17.97 -14.11
N VAL A 35 -6.08 -17.70 -15.12
CA VAL A 35 -7.05 -16.60 -15.15
C VAL A 35 -8.18 -16.96 -14.19
N GLN A 36 -7.88 -16.89 -12.90
CA GLN A 36 -8.88 -16.71 -11.87
C GLN A 36 -8.83 -15.23 -11.55
N ASN A 37 -9.86 -14.51 -12.01
CA ASN A 37 -10.10 -13.10 -11.68
C ASN A 37 -10.36 -13.02 -10.17
N HIS A 38 -9.30 -13.22 -9.38
CA HIS A 38 -9.28 -12.99 -7.96
C HIS A 38 -9.55 -11.50 -7.80
N ASN A 39 -10.66 -11.17 -7.15
CA ASN A 39 -10.99 -9.82 -6.83
C ASN A 39 -9.98 -9.31 -5.78
N LYS A 40 -8.82 -8.86 -6.24
CA LYS A 40 -7.68 -8.42 -5.41
C LYS A 40 -8.08 -7.32 -4.43
N VAL A 41 -9.03 -6.49 -4.84
CA VAL A 41 -9.63 -5.47 -3.98
C VAL A 41 -10.37 -6.10 -2.80
N ASN A 42 -11.10 -7.19 -3.03
CA ASN A 42 -11.78 -7.91 -1.98
C ASN A 42 -10.79 -8.62 -1.04
N ASP A 43 -9.75 -9.25 -1.59
CA ASP A 43 -8.71 -9.91 -0.80
C ASP A 43 -7.96 -8.89 0.08
N LEU A 44 -7.56 -7.75 -0.50
CA LEU A 44 -6.95 -6.63 0.22
C LEU A 44 -7.88 -6.07 1.31
N SER A 45 -9.18 -5.96 1.01
CA SER A 45 -10.16 -5.45 1.97
C SER A 45 -10.31 -6.38 3.18
N ILE A 46 -10.17 -7.69 2.98
CA ILE A 46 -10.17 -8.69 4.06
C ILE A 46 -8.87 -8.58 4.87
N GLU A 47 -7.72 -8.56 4.20
CA GLU A 47 -6.39 -8.47 4.82
C GLU A 47 -6.28 -7.23 5.74
N LEU A 48 -6.74 -6.08 5.25
CA LEU A 48 -6.73 -4.82 6.00
C LEU A 48 -7.89 -4.69 7.00
N SER A 49 -8.79 -5.68 7.07
CA SER A 49 -10.00 -5.66 7.90
C SER A 49 -10.80 -4.36 7.72
N LEU A 50 -11.10 -4.01 6.46
CA LEU A 50 -11.78 -2.78 6.11
C LEU A 50 -13.28 -2.82 6.42
N ASN A 51 -13.80 -1.74 6.98
CA ASN A 51 -15.23 -1.52 7.11
C ASN A 51 -15.86 -1.07 5.76
N VAL A 52 -17.19 -0.92 5.73
CA VAL A 52 -17.94 -0.57 4.51
C VAL A 52 -17.48 0.76 3.90
N ASP A 53 -17.20 1.77 4.71
CA ASP A 53 -16.78 3.10 4.23
C ASP A 53 -15.34 3.10 3.73
N GLU A 54 -14.46 2.38 4.42
CA GLU A 54 -13.08 2.15 4.00
C GLU A 54 -13.03 1.42 2.65
N LYS A 55 -13.87 0.40 2.43
CA LYS A 55 -14.02 -0.30 1.14
C LYS A 55 -14.49 0.64 0.02
N LYS A 56 -15.50 1.48 0.28
CA LYS A 56 -15.96 2.48 -0.70
C LYS A 56 -14.85 3.47 -1.05
N THR A 57 -14.01 3.82 -0.09
CA THR A 57 -12.88 4.73 -0.30
C THR A 57 -11.76 4.07 -1.08
N LEU A 58 -11.46 2.80 -0.81
CA LEU A 58 -10.52 2.00 -1.60
C LEU A 58 -10.98 1.91 -3.06
N ASN A 59 -12.26 1.63 -3.30
CA ASN A 59 -12.81 1.63 -4.67
C ASN A 59 -12.67 3.00 -5.33
N PHE A 60 -12.95 4.09 -4.62
CA PHE A 60 -12.74 5.43 -5.16
C PHE A 60 -11.27 5.68 -5.54
N PHE A 61 -10.32 5.19 -4.73
CA PHE A 61 -8.90 5.33 -5.02
C PHE A 61 -8.51 4.54 -6.28
N ILE A 62 -9.01 3.32 -6.45
CA ILE A 62 -8.78 2.49 -7.65
C ILE A 62 -9.31 3.20 -8.90
N GLU A 63 -10.56 3.65 -8.86
CA GLU A 63 -11.18 4.33 -10.01
C GLU A 63 -10.48 5.66 -10.32
N THR A 64 -10.00 6.38 -9.31
CA THR A 64 -9.16 7.57 -9.51
C THR A 64 -7.89 7.25 -10.30
N LEU A 65 -7.21 6.16 -9.96
CA LEU A 65 -5.99 5.76 -10.67
C LEU A 65 -6.29 5.30 -12.10
N LYS A 66 -7.39 4.56 -12.32
CA LYS A 66 -7.85 4.15 -13.66
C LYS A 66 -8.24 5.35 -14.53
N ASP A 67 -9.00 6.29 -13.99
CA ASP A 67 -9.40 7.53 -14.66
C ASP A 67 -8.16 8.32 -15.11
N GLU A 68 -7.21 8.54 -14.20
CA GLU A 68 -5.98 9.30 -14.47
C GLU A 68 -5.05 8.55 -15.43
N TYR A 69 -5.01 7.23 -15.37
CA TYR A 69 -4.30 6.39 -16.33
C TYR A 69 -4.80 6.63 -17.76
N ALA A 70 -6.12 6.67 -17.95
CA ALA A 70 -6.74 6.83 -19.26
C ALA A 70 -6.54 8.25 -19.86
N LYS A 71 -6.23 9.26 -19.04
CA LYS A 71 -6.01 10.64 -19.51
C LYS A 71 -4.74 10.72 -20.37
N THR A 72 -4.85 10.99 -21.67
CA THR A 72 -3.75 10.94 -22.65
C THR A 72 -2.64 11.98 -22.46
N THR A 73 -2.84 13.03 -21.66
CA THR A 73 -1.98 14.23 -21.63
C THR A 73 -1.31 14.54 -20.29
N SER A 74 -1.54 13.74 -19.26
CA SER A 74 -1.00 14.00 -17.92
C SER A 74 0.48 13.59 -17.82
N SER A 75 1.38 14.59 -17.68
CA SER A 75 2.76 14.37 -17.22
C SER A 75 2.82 13.96 -15.74
N THR A 76 1.70 14.06 -15.05
CA THR A 76 1.55 13.86 -13.61
C THR A 76 1.68 12.39 -13.21
N ASN A 77 1.45 11.44 -14.13
CA ASN A 77 1.54 9.99 -13.86
C ASN A 77 2.42 9.24 -14.88
N MET A 78 3.54 9.86 -15.25
CA MET A 78 4.41 9.36 -16.29
C MET A 78 5.06 8.02 -15.92
N HIS A 79 5.49 7.83 -14.66
CA HIS A 79 6.14 6.59 -14.23
C HIS A 79 5.16 5.43 -14.16
N PHE A 80 3.98 5.71 -13.63
CA PHE A 80 2.82 4.83 -13.55
C PHE A 80 2.41 4.37 -14.95
N LYS A 81 2.22 5.27 -15.91
CA LYS A 81 1.86 4.88 -17.29
C LYS A 81 2.94 4.05 -18.00
N ARG A 82 4.21 4.37 -17.77
CA ARG A 82 5.33 3.61 -18.34
C ARG A 82 5.46 2.21 -17.73
N THR A 83 5.17 2.07 -16.43
CA THR A 83 5.36 0.82 -15.69
C THR A 83 4.13 -0.07 -15.77
N VAL A 84 2.96 0.51 -15.50
CA VAL A 84 1.64 -0.10 -15.58
C VAL A 84 1.20 0.01 -17.03
N ASN A 85 1.81 -0.74 -17.93
CA ASN A 85 1.44 -0.74 -19.36
C ASN A 85 0.05 -1.37 -19.65
N ASP A 86 -0.73 -1.64 -18.61
CA ASP A 86 -2.03 -2.30 -18.64
C ASP A 86 -2.90 -1.78 -17.48
N ILE A 87 -4.01 -1.11 -17.81
CA ILE A 87 -4.98 -0.56 -16.84
C ILE A 87 -5.51 -1.62 -15.87
N ASN A 88 -5.58 -2.89 -16.28
CA ASN A 88 -6.08 -3.97 -15.44
C ASN A 88 -5.11 -4.32 -14.31
N LYS A 89 -3.85 -3.89 -14.39
CA LYS A 89 -2.84 -4.12 -13.35
C LYS A 89 -2.89 -3.12 -12.20
N ILE A 90 -3.69 -2.07 -12.30
CA ILE A 90 -3.77 -1.00 -11.29
C ILE A 90 -4.14 -1.57 -9.91
N GLU A 91 -5.09 -2.50 -9.86
CA GLU A 91 -5.51 -3.14 -8.61
C GLU A 91 -4.37 -3.95 -7.98
N GLU A 92 -3.53 -4.59 -8.80
CA GLU A 92 -2.37 -5.37 -8.33
C GLU A 92 -1.30 -4.47 -7.71
N TYR A 93 -1.02 -3.34 -8.34
CA TYR A 93 -0.03 -2.41 -7.80
C TYR A 93 -0.52 -1.68 -6.57
N LEU A 94 -1.82 -1.40 -6.49
CA LEU A 94 -2.41 -0.83 -5.29
C LEU A 94 -2.37 -1.83 -4.13
N GLU A 95 -2.71 -3.10 -4.39
CA GLU A 95 -2.53 -4.20 -3.44
C GLU A 95 -1.07 -4.29 -2.97
N GLN A 96 -0.11 -4.32 -3.89
CA GLN A 96 1.31 -4.37 -3.56
C GLN A 96 1.73 -3.19 -2.67
N PHE A 97 1.32 -1.97 -3.02
CA PHE A 97 1.60 -0.78 -2.23
C PHE A 97 1.09 -0.92 -0.78
N PHE A 98 -0.16 -1.33 -0.59
CA PHE A 98 -0.73 -1.49 0.76
C PHE A 98 -0.05 -2.62 1.55
N LEU A 99 0.30 -3.74 0.90
CA LEU A 99 1.02 -4.84 1.55
C LEU A 99 2.47 -4.45 1.92
N GLU A 100 3.12 -3.64 1.11
CA GLU A 100 4.47 -3.12 1.36
C GLU A 100 4.52 -2.05 2.45
N LEU A 101 3.41 -1.36 2.76
CA LEU A 101 3.32 -0.50 3.94
C LEU A 101 3.55 -1.30 5.22
N LYS A 102 3.14 -2.57 5.26
CA LYS A 102 3.22 -3.49 6.41
C LYS A 102 2.67 -2.87 7.71
N ASP A 103 1.70 -1.99 7.58
CA ASP A 103 1.13 -1.19 8.68
C ASP A 103 -0.36 -0.92 8.40
N ASN A 104 -1.22 -1.72 9.03
CA ASN A 104 -2.66 -1.60 8.88
C ASN A 104 -3.20 -0.25 9.40
N ALA A 105 -2.55 0.35 10.39
CA ALA A 105 -2.97 1.65 10.90
C ALA A 105 -2.70 2.74 9.85
N LYS A 106 -1.55 2.71 9.18
CA LYS A 106 -1.26 3.62 8.06
C LYS A 106 -2.14 3.38 6.84
N ALA A 107 -2.44 2.12 6.53
CA ALA A 107 -3.38 1.81 5.45
C ALA A 107 -4.75 2.46 5.70
N LYS A 108 -5.28 2.34 6.92
CA LYS A 108 -6.54 2.97 7.33
C LYS A 108 -6.43 4.49 7.43
N GLU A 109 -5.31 5.03 7.91
CA GLU A 109 -5.03 6.47 7.91
C GLU A 109 -5.08 7.02 6.49
N LEU A 110 -4.46 6.35 5.53
CA LEU A 110 -4.46 6.75 4.12
C LEU A 110 -5.87 6.78 3.55
N LEU A 111 -6.66 5.72 3.78
CA LEU A 111 -8.06 5.68 3.34
C LEU A 111 -8.86 6.82 3.98
N ARG A 112 -8.66 7.12 5.26
CA ARG A 112 -9.31 8.28 5.91
C ARG A 112 -8.91 9.60 5.26
N ILE A 113 -7.62 9.81 4.97
CA ILE A 113 -7.13 11.02 4.30
C ILE A 113 -7.78 11.18 2.93
N VAL A 114 -7.81 10.12 2.12
CA VAL A 114 -8.43 10.13 0.79
C VAL A 114 -9.93 10.40 0.88
N LYS A 115 -10.63 9.81 1.86
CA LYS A 115 -12.06 10.08 2.12
C LYS A 115 -12.28 11.56 2.42
N ASP A 116 -11.54 12.11 3.39
CA ASP A 116 -11.69 13.50 3.82
C ASP A 116 -11.51 14.48 2.64
N THR A 117 -10.50 14.24 1.80
CA THR A 117 -10.19 15.11 0.65
C THR A 117 -11.17 14.90 -0.50
N LYS A 118 -11.74 13.70 -0.69
CA LYS A 118 -12.84 13.49 -1.63
C LYS A 118 -14.09 14.26 -1.21
N GLU A 119 -14.44 14.23 0.07
CA GLU A 119 -15.61 14.92 0.63
C GLU A 119 -15.42 16.43 0.66
N ASN A 120 -14.17 16.89 0.82
CA ASN A 120 -13.81 18.30 0.91
C ASN A 120 -12.63 18.63 -0.03
N PRO A 121 -12.86 18.67 -1.37
CA PRO A 121 -11.77 18.77 -2.34
C PRO A 121 -11.11 20.16 -2.42
N GLY A 122 -11.67 21.16 -1.75
CA GLY A 122 -11.16 22.52 -1.73
C GLY A 122 -11.12 23.19 -3.11
N VAL A 123 -10.19 24.14 -3.25
CA VAL A 123 -10.05 24.98 -4.45
C VAL A 123 -9.47 24.16 -5.59
N GLY A 124 -10.24 24.01 -6.67
CA GLY A 124 -9.90 23.19 -7.84
C GLY A 124 -10.80 21.95 -8.01
N GLY A 125 -11.61 21.63 -7.00
CA GLY A 125 -12.62 20.57 -7.09
C GLY A 125 -12.04 19.15 -7.17
N LEU A 126 -12.94 18.17 -7.30
CA LEU A 126 -12.61 16.75 -7.19
C LEU A 126 -11.61 16.27 -8.24
N GLU A 127 -11.67 16.79 -9.47
CA GLU A 127 -10.74 16.38 -10.54
C GLU A 127 -9.30 16.77 -10.23
N THR A 128 -9.08 17.94 -9.62
CA THR A 128 -7.74 18.37 -9.20
C THR A 128 -7.18 17.47 -8.08
N VAL A 129 -8.04 17.02 -7.17
CA VAL A 129 -7.68 16.06 -6.12
C VAL A 129 -7.29 14.71 -6.74
N LYS A 130 -8.10 14.19 -7.66
CA LYS A 130 -7.83 12.94 -8.37
C LYS A 130 -6.46 12.94 -9.04
N SER A 131 -6.17 13.98 -9.82
CA SER A 131 -4.87 14.13 -10.50
C SER A 131 -3.71 14.24 -9.51
N SER A 132 -3.91 14.90 -8.36
CA SER A 132 -2.88 15.02 -7.33
C SER A 132 -2.61 13.71 -6.59
N ILE A 133 -3.66 12.93 -6.30
CA ILE A 133 -3.53 11.59 -5.72
C ILE A 133 -2.77 10.68 -6.70
N ALA A 134 -3.16 10.65 -7.97
CA ALA A 134 -2.48 9.83 -8.98
C ALA A 134 -1.01 10.27 -9.17
N GLY A 135 -0.73 11.58 -9.14
CA GLY A 135 0.64 12.08 -9.21
C GLY A 135 1.50 11.74 -8.01
N ALA A 136 0.94 11.81 -6.81
CA ALA A 136 1.63 11.36 -5.61
C ALA A 136 1.86 9.85 -5.60
N PHE A 137 0.92 9.07 -6.15
CA PHE A 137 1.06 7.63 -6.31
C PHE A 137 2.10 7.25 -7.38
N ASP A 138 2.37 8.11 -8.37
CA ASP A 138 3.42 7.92 -9.37
C ASP A 138 4.80 7.67 -8.74
N ASN A 139 5.04 8.23 -7.55
CA ASN A 139 6.26 8.05 -6.76
C ASN A 139 6.52 6.58 -6.37
N PHE A 140 5.48 5.73 -6.34
CA PHE A 140 5.63 4.30 -6.10
C PHE A 140 6.42 3.61 -7.23
N PHE A 141 6.25 4.12 -8.46
CA PHE A 141 6.89 3.61 -9.68
C PHE A 141 8.14 4.39 -10.07
N GLY A 142 8.35 5.56 -9.47
CA GLY A 142 9.51 6.40 -9.70
C GLY A 142 10.84 5.67 -9.45
N ALA A 143 11.83 5.97 -10.28
CA ALA A 143 13.22 5.59 -10.09
C ALA A 143 13.91 6.49 -9.06
N THR A 144 13.20 6.94 -8.03
CA THR A 144 13.87 7.53 -6.88
C THR A 144 14.84 6.47 -6.37
N PRO A 145 16.14 6.77 -6.24
CA PRO A 145 17.01 5.96 -5.40
C PRO A 145 16.25 5.75 -4.11
N GLU A 146 16.27 4.53 -3.53
CA GLU A 146 15.79 4.37 -2.16
C GLU A 146 16.34 5.57 -1.37
N PRO A 147 15.49 6.36 -0.70
CA PRO A 147 15.97 7.54 -0.03
C PRO A 147 17.17 7.13 0.83
N ILE A 148 18.14 8.01 1.00
CA ILE A 148 19.36 7.70 1.76
C ILE A 148 19.00 7.27 3.21
N SER A 149 17.77 7.55 3.65
CA SER A 149 17.09 6.92 4.79
C SER A 149 16.44 5.59 4.42
N HIS A 150 16.54 4.56 5.28
CA HIS A 150 15.88 3.24 5.19
C HIS A 150 14.32 3.19 5.02
N LYS A 151 13.69 4.22 4.46
CA LYS A 151 12.25 4.38 4.24
C LYS A 151 11.88 3.68 2.93
N SER A 152 10.98 2.69 2.99
CA SER A 152 10.50 1.99 1.80
C SER A 152 9.75 2.93 0.84
N LYS A 153 9.73 2.59 -0.45
CA LYS A 153 8.98 3.33 -1.49
C LYS A 153 7.51 3.53 -1.12
N SER A 154 6.90 2.51 -0.51
CA SER A 154 5.52 2.56 -0.03
C SER A 154 5.31 3.61 1.06
N ILE A 155 6.23 3.73 2.00
CA ILE A 155 6.13 4.80 3.02
C ILE A 155 6.35 6.18 2.39
N SER A 156 7.28 6.33 1.45
CA SER A 156 7.46 7.60 0.73
C SER A 156 6.22 8.00 -0.07
N THR A 157 5.57 7.02 -0.71
CA THR A 157 4.34 7.20 -1.47
C THR A 157 3.18 7.60 -0.56
N PHE A 158 3.04 6.95 0.60
CA PHE A 158 2.07 7.33 1.62
C PHE A 158 2.21 8.81 2.03
N GLU A 159 3.43 9.26 2.36
CA GLU A 159 3.65 10.67 2.74
C GLU A 159 3.36 11.63 1.59
N SER A 160 3.65 11.22 0.34
CA SER A 160 3.38 12.01 -0.85
C SER A 160 1.87 12.23 -1.03
N ILE A 161 1.07 11.17 -0.88
CA ILE A 161 -0.39 11.24 -1.00
C ILE A 161 -0.96 12.07 0.15
N LYS A 162 -0.48 11.86 1.38
CA LYS A 162 -0.86 12.64 2.55
C LYS A 162 -0.60 14.13 2.35
N THR A 163 0.62 14.48 1.91
CA THR A 163 1.01 15.87 1.63
C THR A 163 0.15 16.49 0.55
N ALA A 164 -0.12 15.76 -0.54
CA ALA A 164 -0.99 16.22 -1.61
C ALA A 164 -2.41 16.52 -1.08
N CYS A 165 -2.97 15.62 -0.26
CA CYS A 165 -4.29 15.78 0.33
C CYS A 165 -4.37 16.93 1.34
N ASP A 166 -3.38 17.08 2.21
CA ASP A 166 -3.33 18.13 3.23
C ASP A 166 -3.19 19.54 2.62
N ALA A 167 -2.51 19.66 1.47
CA ALA A 167 -2.40 20.93 0.75
C ALA A 167 -3.77 21.50 0.32
N TYR A 168 -4.76 20.65 0.03
CA TYR A 168 -6.12 21.09 -0.31
C TYR A 168 -6.94 21.50 0.92
N LYS A 169 -6.74 20.83 2.06
CA LYS A 169 -7.33 21.24 3.34
C LYS A 169 -6.88 22.65 3.73
N ALA A 170 -5.57 22.93 3.62
CA ALA A 170 -5.01 24.25 3.95
C ALA A 170 -5.48 25.38 3.02
N LYS A 171 -5.77 25.08 1.75
CA LYS A 171 -6.31 26.07 0.79
C LYS A 171 -7.77 26.43 1.08
N THR A 172 -8.56 25.47 1.58
CA THR A 172 -9.97 25.68 1.93
C THR A 172 -10.12 26.56 3.18
N ALA A 173 -9.24 26.39 4.17
CA ALA A 173 -9.27 27.18 5.41
C ALA A 173 -8.82 28.65 5.25
N LYS A 174 -8.06 28.98 4.20
CA LYS A 174 -7.60 30.37 3.93
C LYS A 174 -8.62 31.23 3.18
N GLN A 175 -9.71 30.64 2.69
CA GLN A 175 -10.76 31.33 1.94
C GLN A 175 -12.09 31.40 2.70
N ALA A 176 -12.14 30.86 3.92
CA ALA A 176 -13.30 30.89 4.81
C ALA A 176 -13.24 32.07 5.78
#